data_AF-A0A3G8X1S9-F1
#
_entry.id   AF-A0A3G8X1S9-F1
#
_cell.length_a   1.000
_cell.length_b   1.000
_cell.length_c   1.000
_cell.angle_alpha   90.00
_cell.angle_beta   90.00
_cell.angle_gamma   90.00
#
_symmetry.space_group_name_H-M   'P 1'
#
loop_
_entity.id
_entity.type
_entity.pdbx_description
1 polymer ?
#
loop_
_entity_poly.entity_id
_entity_poly.type
_entity_poly.pdbx_seq_one_letter_code
_entity_poly.pdbx_strand_id
1 'polypeptide(L)'
;MKFILLLMITLLGIGCHNTNPEQGAGGIKVDKPVTLSNDAIVDSTRALIDQKYALRKKLSEGKITEAAFNEQNTMLNNTFKVLFNSLSPADTLKIASYQKEKAQDAEKDSIKSNKAPRWE
;
A
#
# COMPACT_ATOMS: atom_id res chain seq x y z
N MET A 1 26.48 -12.67 31.50
CA MET A 1 25.15 -13.32 31.44
C MET A 1 24.31 -12.51 30.45
N LYS A 2 24.33 -12.69 29.12
CA LYS A 2 24.08 -13.88 28.27
C LYS A 2 22.65 -14.43 28.33
N PHE A 3 21.60 -13.59 28.27
CA PHE A 3 20.23 -14.10 28.07
C PHE A 3 19.27 -13.25 27.21
N ILE A 4 19.75 -12.20 26.50
CA ILE A 4 18.86 -11.39 25.63
C ILE A 4 18.98 -11.78 24.14
N LEU A 5 19.89 -12.70 23.79
CA LEU A 5 20.21 -13.04 22.40
C LEU A 5 19.45 -14.26 21.83
N LEU A 6 18.32 -14.67 22.42
CA LEU A 6 17.67 -15.94 22.06
C LEU A 6 16.16 -15.85 21.78
N LEU A 7 15.58 -14.65 21.65
CA LEU A 7 14.14 -14.49 21.36
C LEU A 7 13.84 -13.94 19.95
N MET A 8 14.85 -13.71 19.11
CA MET A 8 14.68 -13.21 17.73
C MET A 8 15.06 -14.24 16.66
N ILE A 9 15.02 -15.52 17.01
CA ILE A 9 15.20 -16.63 16.05
C ILE A 9 13.85 -17.31 15.73
N THR A 10 12.77 -16.96 16.43
CA THR A 10 11.43 -17.53 16.23
C THR A 10 10.62 -16.93 15.07
N LEU A 11 11.13 -15.93 14.37
CA LEU A 11 10.47 -15.35 13.17
C LEU A 11 10.97 -15.94 11.84
N LEU A 12 11.90 -16.91 11.87
CA LEU A 12 12.45 -17.61 10.70
C LEU A 12 11.70 -18.93 10.37
N GLY A 13 10.45 -19.08 10.83
CA GLY A 13 9.78 -20.38 10.86
C GLY A 13 8.33 -20.44 10.34
N ILE A 14 7.87 -19.50 9.52
CA ILE A 14 6.60 -19.68 8.79
C ILE A 14 6.97 -20.00 7.35
N GLY A 15 6.88 -21.28 7.04
CA GLY A 15 7.45 -21.90 5.86
C GLY A 15 7.01 -21.27 4.54
N CYS A 16 7.88 -21.44 3.55
CA CYS A 16 7.49 -21.62 2.17
C CYS A 16 6.44 -22.75 2.09
N HIS A 17 5.17 -22.43 2.34
CA HIS A 17 4.09 -23.23 1.79
C HIS A 17 4.09 -22.93 0.30
N ASN A 18 4.60 -23.90 -0.46
CA ASN A 18 4.28 -24.11 -1.85
C ASN A 18 2.75 -24.10 -1.97
N THR A 19 2.20 -22.91 -2.17
CA THR A 19 0.75 -22.71 -2.28
C THR A 19 0.43 -23.06 -3.70
N ASN A 20 0.38 -24.38 -3.95
CA ASN A 20 -0.29 -24.91 -5.11
C ASN A 20 -1.72 -24.35 -5.05
N PRO A 21 -2.12 -23.45 -5.96
CA PRO A 21 -3.35 -22.67 -5.81
C PRO A 21 -4.65 -23.52 -5.96
N GLU A 22 -4.52 -24.84 -6.11
CA GLU A 22 -5.59 -25.74 -6.55
C GLU A 22 -6.10 -26.71 -5.46
N GLN A 23 -5.53 -26.77 -4.25
CA GLN A 23 -5.98 -27.71 -3.21
C GLN A 23 -6.72 -27.03 -2.06
N GLY A 24 -8.01 -26.77 -2.29
CA GLY A 24 -8.98 -26.51 -1.23
C GLY A 24 -9.16 -27.75 -0.36
N ALA A 25 -8.81 -27.65 0.92
CA ALA A 25 -9.16 -28.63 1.94
C ALA A 25 -10.67 -28.55 2.20
N GLY A 26 -11.42 -29.57 1.74
CA GLY A 26 -12.85 -29.71 2.01
C GLY A 26 -13.73 -29.08 0.92
N GLY A 27 -14.49 -29.93 0.24
CA GLY A 27 -15.28 -29.58 -0.93
C GLY A 27 -16.22 -28.39 -0.73
N ILE A 28 -16.02 -27.38 -1.56
CA ILE A 28 -17.00 -26.72 -2.45
C ILE A 28 -16.12 -25.98 -3.46
N LYS A 29 -16.28 -26.27 -4.76
CA LYS A 29 -15.71 -25.40 -5.80
C LYS A 29 -16.26 -24.01 -5.55
N VAL A 30 -15.41 -23.06 -5.18
CA VAL A 30 -15.80 -21.64 -5.12
C VAL A 30 -15.77 -21.10 -6.53
N ASP A 31 -16.67 -21.59 -7.38
CA ASP A 31 -17.00 -21.01 -8.69
C ASP A 31 -17.97 -19.85 -8.48
N LYS A 32 -17.52 -18.84 -7.75
CA LYS A 32 -18.08 -17.50 -7.87
C LYS A 32 -16.92 -16.62 -8.26
N PRO A 33 -16.91 -16.01 -9.46
CA PRO A 33 -16.02 -14.88 -9.67
C PRO A 33 -16.37 -13.89 -8.56
N VAL A 34 -15.43 -13.66 -7.64
CA VAL A 34 -15.52 -12.55 -6.70
C VAL A 34 -15.29 -11.30 -7.55
N THR A 35 -16.29 -10.92 -8.33
CA THR A 35 -16.35 -9.58 -8.90
C THR A 35 -16.52 -8.67 -7.71
N LEU A 36 -15.41 -8.06 -7.28
CA LEU A 36 -15.43 -6.94 -6.36
C LEU A 36 -16.52 -5.98 -6.82
N SER A 37 -17.40 -5.56 -5.90
CA SER A 37 -18.35 -4.50 -6.21
C SER A 37 -17.58 -3.26 -6.66
N ASN A 38 -18.14 -2.46 -7.57
CA ASN A 38 -17.47 -1.25 -8.05
C ASN A 38 -17.01 -0.34 -6.90
N ASP A 39 -17.80 -0.25 -5.82
CA ASP A 39 -17.42 0.50 -4.61
C ASP A 39 -16.17 -0.07 -3.91
N ALA A 40 -16.06 -1.40 -3.82
CA ALA A 40 -14.87 -2.05 -3.26
C ALA A 40 -13.63 -1.82 -4.13
N ILE A 41 -13.78 -1.74 -5.46
CA ILE A 41 -12.68 -1.37 -6.37
C ILE A 41 -12.27 0.09 -6.14
N VAL A 42 -13.24 1.01 -5.98
CA VAL A 42 -12.99 2.42 -5.67
C VAL A 42 -12.23 2.57 -4.35
N ASP A 43 -12.71 1.95 -3.28
CA ASP A 43 -12.09 2.05 -1.96
C ASP A 43 -10.70 1.42 -1.92
N SER A 44 -10.52 0.28 -2.58
CA SER A 44 -9.21 -0.35 -2.73
C SER A 44 -8.25 0.55 -3.52
N THR A 45 -8.74 1.22 -4.57
CA THR A 45 -7.93 2.15 -5.36
C THR A 45 -7.52 3.38 -4.55
N ARG A 46 -8.41 3.91 -3.69
CA ARG A 46 -8.08 4.98 -2.73
C ARG A 46 -7.04 4.54 -1.71
N ALA A 47 -7.20 3.35 -1.14
CA ALA A 47 -6.25 2.80 -0.18
C ALA A 47 -4.84 2.65 -0.79
N LEU A 48 -4.72 2.22 -2.06
CA LEU A 48 -3.43 2.17 -2.76
C LEU A 48 -2.80 3.55 -2.95
N ILE A 49 -3.60 4.58 -3.21
CA ILE A 49 -3.11 5.97 -3.27
C ILE A 49 -2.53 6.37 -1.92
N ASP A 50 -3.26 6.13 -0.83
CA ASP A 50 -2.80 6.45 0.52
C ASP A 50 -1.50 5.72 0.88
N GLN A 51 -1.40 4.44 0.54
CA GLN A 51 -0.18 3.64 0.74
C GLN A 51 1.01 4.20 -0.04
N LYS A 52 0.82 4.65 -1.29
CA LYS A 52 1.88 5.27 -2.09
C LYS A 52 2.38 6.57 -1.47
N TYR A 53 1.49 7.42 -0.96
CA TYR A 53 1.89 8.65 -0.27
C TYR A 53 2.60 8.35 1.05
N ALA A 54 2.10 7.40 1.84
CA ALA A 54 2.78 6.96 3.06
C ALA A 54 4.17 6.38 2.78
N LEU A 55 4.32 5.61 1.70
CA LEU A 55 5.61 5.06 1.27
C LEU A 55 6.59 6.17 0.87
N ARG A 56 6.14 7.17 0.11
CA ARG A 56 6.95 8.34 -0.24
C ARG A 56 7.37 9.14 0.99
N LYS A 57 6.47 9.30 1.97
CA LYS A 57 6.78 9.94 3.24
C LYS A 57 7.86 9.18 4.03
N LYS A 58 7.78 7.85 4.08
CA LYS A 58 8.83 7.02 4.70
C LYS A 58 10.19 7.21 4.03
N LEU A 59 10.23 7.34 2.71
CA LEU A 59 11.46 7.64 1.98
C LEU A 59 11.99 9.04 2.34
N SER A 60 11.15 10.07 2.33
CA SER A 60 11.57 11.44 2.67
C SER A 60 12.04 11.58 4.12
N GLU A 61 11.50 10.78 5.04
CA GLU A 61 11.91 10.71 6.44
C GLU A 61 13.15 9.83 6.66
N GLY A 62 13.72 9.23 5.61
CA GLY A 62 14.89 8.35 5.71
C GLY A 62 14.61 7.00 6.39
N LYS A 63 13.35 6.62 6.56
CA LYS A 63 12.94 5.37 7.25
C LYS A 63 13.09 4.12 6.39
N ILE A 64 13.23 4.29 5.07
CA ILE A 64 13.44 3.20 4.11
C ILE A 64 14.50 3.61 3.10
N THR A 65 15.17 2.63 2.51
CA THR A 65 16.13 2.85 1.42
C THR A 65 15.41 3.10 0.09
N GLU A 66 16.11 3.70 -0.87
CA GLU A 66 15.59 3.89 -2.22
C GLU A 66 15.28 2.56 -2.93
N ALA A 67 16.10 1.52 -2.69
CA ALA A 67 15.85 0.18 -3.22
C ALA A 67 14.52 -0.41 -2.70
N ALA A 68 14.30 -0.34 -1.38
CA ALA A 68 13.06 -0.82 -0.77
C ALA A 68 11.84 0.01 -1.20
N PHE A 69 12.02 1.32 -1.40
CA PHE A 69 11.00 2.18 -1.97
C PHE A 69 10.64 1.74 -3.40
N ASN A 70 11.63 1.53 -4.26
CA ASN A 70 11.40 1.18 -5.67
C ASN A 70 10.68 -0.16 -5.82
N GLU A 71 11.05 -1.16 -5.02
CA GLU A 71 10.39 -2.46 -5.00
C GLU A 71 8.90 -2.33 -4.60
N GLN A 72 8.64 -1.70 -3.45
CA GLN A 72 7.28 -1.54 -2.93
C GLN A 72 6.42 -0.64 -3.83
N ASN A 73 6.99 0.43 -4.37
CA ASN A 73 6.28 1.35 -5.26
C ASN A 73 5.93 0.68 -6.59
N THR A 74 6.79 -0.20 -7.10
CA THR A 74 6.51 -0.98 -8.32
C THR A 74 5.32 -1.91 -8.10
N MET A 75 5.30 -2.63 -6.98
CA MET A 75 4.17 -3.50 -6.60
C MET A 75 2.87 -2.70 -6.50
N LEU A 76 2.87 -1.59 -5.75
CA LEU A 76 1.70 -0.73 -5.58
C LEU A 76 1.21 -0.15 -6.91
N ASN A 77 2.12 0.23 -7.81
CA ASN A 77 1.76 0.75 -9.13
C ASN A 77 1.09 -0.29 -10.02
N ASN A 78 1.58 -1.54 -10.00
CA ASN A 78 1.00 -2.62 -10.77
C ASN A 78 -0.43 -2.92 -10.31
N THR A 79 -0.64 -3.05 -9.00
CA THR A 79 -1.99 -3.25 -8.44
C THR A 79 -2.90 -2.06 -8.72
N PHE A 80 -2.39 -0.84 -8.55
CA PHE A 80 -3.14 0.37 -8.84
C PHE A 80 -3.62 0.41 -10.30
N LYS A 81 -2.75 0.08 -11.26
CA LYS A 81 -3.10 0.08 -12.69
C LYS A 81 -4.22 -0.91 -13.00
N VAL A 82 -4.19 -2.10 -12.40
CA VAL A 82 -5.24 -3.12 -12.59
C VAL A 82 -6.57 -2.62 -12.04
N LEU A 83 -6.60 -2.11 -10.81
CA LEU A 83 -7.85 -1.62 -10.21
C LEU A 83 -8.38 -0.38 -10.94
N PHE A 84 -7.50 0.57 -11.26
CA PHE A 84 -7.87 1.80 -11.96
C PHE A 84 -8.47 1.53 -13.34
N ASN A 85 -7.92 0.59 -14.09
CA ASN A 85 -8.45 0.18 -15.40
C ASN A 85 -9.78 -0.58 -15.29
N SER A 86 -10.12 -1.09 -14.11
CA SER A 86 -11.38 -1.77 -13.84
C SER A 86 -12.50 -0.80 -13.42
N LEU A 87 -12.20 0.49 -13.23
CA LEU A 87 -13.18 1.49 -12.81
C LEU A 87 -14.05 1.96 -13.97
N SER A 88 -15.29 2.33 -13.62
CA SER A 88 -16.16 3.08 -14.53
C SER A 88 -15.58 4.48 -14.80
N PRO A 89 -15.93 5.14 -15.92
CA PRO A 89 -15.47 6.51 -16.21
C PRO A 89 -15.78 7.51 -15.08
N ALA A 90 -16.95 7.39 -14.45
CA ALA A 90 -17.34 8.27 -13.33
C ALA A 90 -16.45 8.03 -12.10
N ASP A 91 -16.14 6.77 -11.79
CA ASP A 91 -15.30 6.42 -10.64
C ASP A 91 -13.83 6.77 -10.87
N THR A 92 -13.36 6.62 -12.10
CA THR A 92 -12.04 7.12 -12.53
C THR A 92 -11.87 8.61 -12.23
N LEU A 93 -12.90 9.43 -12.47
CA LEU A 93 -12.88 10.86 -12.12
C LEU A 93 -12.82 11.09 -10.60
N LYS A 94 -13.54 10.29 -9.81
CA LYS A 94 -13.49 10.36 -8.34
C LYS A 94 -12.08 10.03 -7.83
N ILE A 95 -11.46 8.99 -8.38
CA ILE A 95 -10.09 8.60 -8.02
C ILE A 95 -9.07 9.65 -8.45
N ALA A 96 -9.18 10.19 -9.66
CA ALA A 96 -8.29 11.27 -10.13
C ALA A 96 -8.40 12.52 -9.24
N SER A 97 -9.61 12.87 -8.84
CA SER A 97 -9.86 13.98 -7.90
C SER A 97 -9.22 13.72 -6.54
N TYR A 98 -9.35 12.50 -6.01
CA TYR A 98 -8.72 12.09 -4.76
C TYR A 98 -7.19 12.14 -4.83
N GLN A 99 -6.59 11.72 -5.95
CA GLN A 99 -5.14 11.84 -6.14
C GLN A 99 -4.66 13.30 -6.10
N LYS A 100 -5.44 14.21 -6.72
CA LYS A 100 -5.15 15.64 -6.73
C LYS A 100 -5.24 16.25 -5.33
N GLU A 101 -6.27 15.90 -4.58
CA GLU A 101 -6.44 16.31 -3.18
C GLU A 101 -5.24 15.88 -2.32
N LYS A 102 -4.85 14.60 -2.41
CA LYS A 102 -3.68 14.07 -1.68
C LYS A 102 -2.37 14.77 -2.07
N ALA A 103 -2.19 15.13 -3.33
CA ALA A 103 -1.02 15.88 -3.78
C ALA A 103 -0.95 17.26 -3.12
N GLN A 104 -2.08 17.97 -3.06
CA GLN A 104 -2.18 19.28 -2.42
C GLN A 104 -1.94 19.20 -0.92
N ASP A 105 -2.44 18.16 -0.25
CA ASP A 105 -2.22 18.01 1.19
C ASP A 105 -0.76 17.67 1.53
N ALA A 106 -0.11 16.83 0.72
CA ALA A 106 1.32 16.57 0.84
C ALA A 106 2.17 17.84 0.64
N GLU A 107 1.76 18.73 -0.28
CA GLU A 107 2.42 20.03 -0.48
C GLU A 107 2.24 20.94 0.75
N LYS A 108 1.03 21.05 1.30
CA LYS A 108 0.77 21.85 2.52
C LYS A 108 1.57 21.36 3.72
N ASP A 109 1.69 20.06 3.91
CA ASP A 109 2.48 19.47 5.00
C ASP A 109 3.97 19.85 4.90
N SER A 110 4.52 19.88 3.68
CA SER A 110 5.90 20.31 3.45
C SER A 110 6.14 21.79 3.79
N ILE A 111 5.14 22.66 3.57
CA ILE A 111 5.22 24.10 3.87
C ILE A 111 5.13 24.35 5.39
N LYS A 112 4.28 23.61 6.11
CA LYS A 112 4.13 23.78 7.57
C LYS A 112 5.37 23.34 8.34
N SER A 113 6.10 22.32 7.86
CA SER A 113 7.36 21.87 8.48
C SER A 113 8.49 22.89 8.37
N ASN A 114 8.40 23.88 7.46
CA ASN A 114 9.47 24.84 7.19
C ASN A 114 9.28 26.19 7.90
N LYS A 115 8.27 26.33 8.77
CA LYS A 115 8.21 27.45 9.72
C LYS A 115 9.20 27.17 10.85
N ALA A 116 10.45 27.62 10.65
CA ALA A 116 11.45 27.66 11.70
C ALA A 116 10.88 28.30 12.98
N PRO A 117 11.24 27.82 14.18
CA PRO A 117 10.83 28.47 15.42
C PRO A 117 11.33 29.91 15.37
N ARG A 118 10.40 30.85 15.40
CA ARG A 118 10.70 32.26 15.60
C ARG A 118 11.21 32.36 17.03
N TRP A 119 12.52 32.44 17.20
CA TRP A 119 13.12 32.73 18.50
C TRP A 119 12.61 34.11 18.91
N GLU A 120 11.82 34.15 19.98
CA GLU A 120 11.48 35.36 20.74
C GLU A 120 12.41 35.47 21.94
#